data_AF-A0A0S2JC13-F1
#
_entry.id   AF-A0A0S2JC13-F1
#
_cell.length_a   1.000
_cell.length_b   1.000
_cell.length_c   1.000
_cell.angle_alpha   90.00
_cell.angle_beta   90.00
_cell.angle_gamma   90.00
#
_symmetry.space_group_name_H-M   'P 1'
#
loop_
_entity.id
_entity.type
_entity.pdbx_description
1 polymer ?
#
loop_
_entity_poly.entity_id
_entity_poly.type
_entity_poly.pdbx_seq_one_letter_code
_entity_poly.pdbx_strand_id
1 'polypeptide(L)'
;MSYLEKFIFVTLLSLLLFIPPVVAQDELPTILDYYPNCAYQIIDNAKVKVTTERPFADKTRLSLLKKLRIKAKSLGADNLLLIDKKVKKLMKTETYLVADSEHFVKYMVSYEAELIKSCEGGNKVGEKATPFNHQGYLVKKGWSTSIAIQTEVVFSPPTKAKLNHPIITNKELSLVNGIYGATIGMSYKQVIGKFGEPSVVLSMFEGELITGYGRNHWLHFQNNKLVKVQSKLSVISPTLLNMVPLRDFFDQTPWLVANKVARQSSFSAVKSALKMAVQLNNQKKVVIKGQENTLILSFRYRTTDDNEKKYFLEDFSLESNLYKEPKFKQQHSRIAQFETLGLILSKLTQGETVELALLNEELGDPVGRITISATSYIDIYNSSLLVEVKRSELASIQLLEELFNIKDDITANIPWSLGDFVQGKSITELDRFFPDDIYELSNTVQIDSDEFQLTLWFDDYDDKNILYEAKVTIY
;
A
#
# COMPACT_ATOMS: atom_id res chain seq x y z
N MET A 1 -59.34 17.29 -77.12
CA MET A 1 -58.11 16.46 -77.01
C MET A 1 -57.24 17.03 -75.92
N SER A 2 -56.82 16.15 -75.02
CA SER A 2 -56.55 16.37 -73.60
C SER A 2 -55.17 16.97 -73.30
N TYR A 3 -55.13 17.90 -72.34
CA TYR A 3 -53.94 18.56 -71.77
C TYR A 3 -53.07 17.63 -70.88
N LEU A 4 -53.04 16.32 -71.17
CA LEU A 4 -52.40 15.31 -70.31
C LEU A 4 -51.06 14.77 -70.85
N GLU A 5 -50.64 15.15 -72.05
CA GLU A 5 -49.45 14.56 -72.71
C GLU A 5 -48.17 15.41 -72.62
N LYS A 6 -48.22 16.63 -72.07
CA LYS A 6 -47.04 17.51 -71.97
C LYS A 6 -46.35 17.54 -70.59
N PHE A 7 -46.85 16.79 -69.60
CA PHE A 7 -46.29 16.80 -68.24
C PHE A 7 -45.44 15.59 -67.86
N ILE A 8 -45.32 14.58 -68.73
CA ILE A 8 -44.64 13.31 -68.39
C ILE A 8 -43.19 13.25 -68.93
N PHE A 9 -42.80 14.14 -69.85
CA PHE A 9 -41.46 14.10 -70.46
C PHE A 9 -40.40 14.97 -69.79
N VAL A 10 -40.73 15.77 -68.78
CA VAL A 10 -39.77 16.66 -68.08
C VAL A 10 -39.41 16.17 -66.67
N THR A 11 -40.14 15.19 -66.11
CA THR A 11 -39.88 14.64 -64.77
C THR A 11 -39.15 13.29 -64.76
N LEU A 12 -38.91 12.64 -65.92
CA LEU A 12 -38.13 11.40 -66.00
C LEU A 12 -36.62 11.62 -66.28
N LEU A 13 -36.21 12.84 -66.63
CA LEU A 13 -34.79 13.17 -66.90
C LEU A 13 -34.09 13.91 -65.73
N SER A 14 -34.80 14.15 -64.62
CA SER A 14 -34.27 14.82 -63.42
C SER A 14 -33.91 13.85 -62.27
N LEU A 15 -34.08 12.54 -62.46
CA LEU A 15 -33.87 11.52 -61.41
C LEU A 15 -32.64 10.61 -61.64
N LEU A 16 -31.72 11.01 -62.52
CA LEU A 16 -30.51 10.24 -62.88
C LEU A 16 -29.18 10.85 -62.39
N LEU A 17 -29.20 11.87 -61.52
CA LEU A 17 -28.00 12.57 -61.04
C LEU A 17 -27.93 12.76 -59.52
N PHE A 18 -28.28 11.73 -58.75
CA PHE A 18 -27.89 11.64 -57.33
C PHE A 18 -27.32 10.25 -57.03
N ILE A 19 -26.17 9.95 -57.63
CA ILE A 19 -25.27 8.95 -57.02
C ILE A 19 -24.53 9.73 -55.92
N PRO A 20 -24.75 9.45 -54.62
CA PRO A 20 -23.90 10.03 -53.60
C PRO A 20 -22.46 9.64 -53.92
N PRO A 21 -21.48 10.56 -53.81
CA PRO A 21 -20.09 10.14 -53.86
C PRO A 21 -19.94 9.10 -52.75
N VAL A 22 -19.64 7.86 -53.14
CA VAL A 22 -19.06 6.88 -52.23
C VAL A 22 -17.75 7.52 -51.82
N VAL A 23 -17.77 8.21 -50.68
CA VAL A 23 -16.57 8.59 -49.96
C VAL A 23 -16.00 7.26 -49.53
N ALA A 24 -15.13 6.69 -50.36
CA ALA A 24 -14.22 5.65 -49.95
C ALA A 24 -13.39 6.29 -48.83
N GLN A 25 -13.85 6.11 -47.60
CA GLN A 25 -13.09 6.46 -46.43
C GLN A 25 -11.89 5.56 -46.49
N ASP A 26 -10.79 6.18 -46.89
CA ASP A 26 -9.64 5.52 -47.47
C ASP A 26 -8.82 4.90 -46.31
N GLU A 27 -9.45 3.93 -45.64
CA GLU A 27 -9.01 3.34 -44.39
C GLU A 27 -7.65 2.70 -44.60
N LEU A 28 -6.70 3.11 -43.77
CA LEU A 28 -5.38 2.53 -43.78
C LEU A 28 -5.49 1.04 -43.38
N PRO A 29 -4.77 0.12 -44.04
CA PRO A 29 -4.74 -1.30 -43.70
C PRO A 29 -4.58 -1.55 -42.21
N THR A 30 -5.30 -2.53 -41.68
CA THR A 30 -5.27 -2.82 -40.24
C THR A 30 -4.02 -3.61 -39.85
N ILE A 31 -3.59 -3.47 -38.59
CA ILE A 31 -2.50 -4.26 -38.03
C ILE A 31 -3.15 -5.40 -37.25
N LEU A 32 -2.82 -6.64 -37.59
CA LEU A 32 -3.40 -7.81 -36.95
C LEU A 32 -2.58 -8.22 -35.73
N ASP A 33 -3.28 -8.64 -34.68
CA ASP A 33 -2.70 -9.22 -33.45
C ASP A 33 -2.34 -10.71 -33.61
N TYR A 34 -2.87 -11.35 -34.65
CA TYR A 34 -2.75 -12.78 -34.89
C TYR A 34 -2.52 -13.04 -36.38
N TYR A 35 -1.77 -14.11 -36.67
CA TYR A 35 -1.65 -14.61 -38.04
C TYR A 35 -3.01 -15.08 -38.56
N PRO A 36 -3.36 -14.85 -39.84
CA PRO A 36 -4.60 -15.39 -40.41
C PRO A 36 -4.62 -16.93 -40.38
N ASN A 37 -5.78 -17.54 -40.11
CA ASN A 37 -6.00 -19.00 -40.12
C ASN A 37 -6.10 -19.62 -41.53
N CYS A 38 -5.48 -19.00 -42.52
CA CYS A 38 -5.59 -19.34 -43.93
C CYS A 38 -4.25 -19.14 -44.63
N ALA A 39 -4.11 -19.70 -45.83
CA ALA A 39 -2.96 -19.42 -46.69
C ALA A 39 -3.08 -17.99 -47.22
N TYR A 40 -2.47 -17.03 -46.51
CA TYR A 40 -2.39 -15.63 -46.92
C TYR A 40 -1.15 -15.41 -47.78
N GLN A 41 -1.23 -14.41 -48.67
CA GLN A 41 -0.10 -14.01 -49.51
C GLN A 41 0.62 -12.81 -48.88
N ILE A 42 1.94 -12.94 -48.68
CA ILE A 42 2.81 -11.82 -48.33
C ILE A 42 3.14 -11.06 -49.62
N ILE A 43 2.78 -9.79 -49.68
CA ILE A 43 3.08 -8.88 -50.79
C ILE A 43 4.52 -8.38 -50.67
N ASP A 44 4.93 -7.95 -49.48
CA ASP A 44 6.26 -7.40 -49.22
C ASP A 44 6.57 -7.41 -47.71
N ASN A 45 7.86 -7.28 -47.37
CA ASN A 45 8.33 -6.98 -46.03
C ASN A 45 8.70 -5.49 -45.93
N ALA A 46 7.94 -4.73 -45.14
CA ALA A 46 8.13 -3.30 -44.99
C ALA A 46 8.89 -2.97 -43.71
N LYS A 47 9.99 -2.21 -43.85
CA LYS A 47 10.72 -1.62 -42.73
C LYS A 47 10.62 -0.09 -42.75
N VAL A 48 10.27 0.51 -41.62
CA VAL A 48 10.25 1.98 -41.43
C VAL A 48 11.14 2.37 -40.27
N LYS A 49 11.71 3.59 -40.33
CA LYS A 49 12.63 4.09 -39.29
C LYS A 49 12.31 5.53 -38.90
N VAL A 50 12.68 5.91 -37.68
CA VAL A 50 12.66 7.29 -37.18
C VAL A 50 13.82 7.48 -36.21
N THR A 51 14.42 8.66 -36.25
CA THR A 51 15.40 9.09 -35.25
C THR A 51 14.68 9.92 -34.18
N THR A 52 14.85 9.57 -32.91
CA THR A 52 14.19 10.20 -31.76
C THR A 52 15.08 10.16 -30.53
N GLU A 53 14.90 11.11 -29.61
CA GLU A 53 15.52 11.10 -28.28
C GLU A 53 14.71 10.24 -27.30
N ARG A 54 13.42 10.02 -27.58
CA ARG A 54 12.50 9.21 -26.76
C ARG A 54 12.05 7.96 -27.52
N PRO A 55 12.85 6.88 -27.54
CA PRO A 55 12.57 5.69 -28.35
C PRO A 55 11.31 4.92 -27.94
N PHE A 56 10.86 5.10 -26.70
CA PHE A 56 9.69 4.44 -26.13
C PHE A 56 8.43 5.31 -26.06
N ALA A 57 8.52 6.59 -26.43
CA ALA A 57 7.35 7.49 -26.40
C ALA A 57 6.28 7.09 -27.44
N ASP A 58 5.01 7.23 -27.06
CA ASP A 58 3.86 6.94 -27.92
C ASP A 58 3.91 7.68 -29.26
N LYS A 59 4.35 8.94 -29.25
CA LYS A 59 4.52 9.73 -30.47
C LYS A 59 5.44 9.05 -31.49
N THR A 60 6.56 8.49 -31.02
CA THR A 60 7.52 7.73 -31.86
C THR A 60 6.85 6.47 -32.42
N ARG A 61 6.19 5.70 -31.54
CA ARG A 61 5.53 4.44 -31.87
C ARG A 61 4.42 4.64 -32.90
N LEU A 62 3.47 5.51 -32.62
CA LEU A 62 2.32 5.81 -33.49
C LEU A 62 2.77 6.38 -34.85
N SER A 63 3.84 7.18 -34.88
CA SER A 63 4.43 7.67 -36.14
C SER A 63 4.92 6.53 -37.03
N LEU A 64 5.65 5.56 -36.46
CA LEU A 64 6.15 4.41 -37.21
C LEU A 64 5.01 3.50 -37.69
N LEU A 65 4.02 3.20 -36.84
CA LEU A 65 2.86 2.40 -37.23
C LEU A 65 2.08 3.05 -38.38
N LYS A 66 1.89 4.38 -38.32
CA LYS A 66 1.26 5.14 -39.41
C LYS A 66 2.06 5.04 -40.71
N LYS A 67 3.40 5.17 -40.66
CA LYS A 67 4.26 5.00 -41.84
C LYS A 67 4.13 3.61 -42.46
N LEU A 68 4.07 2.55 -41.64
CA LEU A 68 3.85 1.18 -42.13
C LEU A 68 2.51 1.02 -42.82
N ARG A 69 1.42 1.50 -42.21
CA ARG A 69 0.08 1.39 -42.79
C ARG A 69 -0.06 2.16 -44.10
N ILE A 70 0.59 3.33 -44.21
CA ILE A 70 0.65 4.08 -45.47
C ILE A 70 1.40 3.27 -46.55
N LYS A 71 2.55 2.67 -46.20
CA LYS A 71 3.30 1.82 -47.12
C LYS A 71 2.49 0.58 -47.54
N ALA A 72 1.80 -0.06 -46.59
CA ALA A 72 0.90 -1.19 -46.84
C ALA A 72 -0.16 -0.82 -47.88
N LYS A 73 -0.83 0.32 -47.69
CA LYS A 73 -1.84 0.82 -48.61
C LYS A 73 -1.28 1.09 -50.01
N SER A 74 -0.10 1.70 -50.09
CA SER A 74 0.55 1.98 -51.38
C SER A 74 0.90 0.73 -52.18
N LEU A 75 1.03 -0.41 -51.50
CA LEU A 75 1.33 -1.71 -52.10
C LEU A 75 0.07 -2.59 -52.26
N GLY A 76 -1.11 -2.04 -52.00
CA GLY A 76 -2.38 -2.76 -52.12
C GLY A 76 -2.52 -3.92 -51.14
N ALA A 77 -1.86 -3.82 -49.98
CA ALA A 77 -2.05 -4.77 -48.88
C ALA A 77 -3.34 -4.45 -48.14
N ASP A 78 -4.05 -5.50 -47.74
CA ASP A 78 -5.29 -5.36 -47.00
C ASP A 78 -5.00 -5.22 -45.50
N ASN A 79 -3.95 -5.90 -45.02
CA ASN A 79 -3.55 -5.91 -43.62
C ASN A 79 -2.02 -6.00 -43.48
N LEU A 80 -1.50 -5.83 -42.27
CA LEU A 80 -0.09 -6.07 -41.94
C LEU A 80 0.10 -6.76 -40.59
N LEU A 81 1.21 -7.49 -40.47
CA LEU A 81 1.64 -8.20 -39.28
C LEU A 81 2.98 -7.63 -38.83
N LEU A 82 3.09 -7.14 -37.59
CA LEU A 82 4.35 -6.64 -37.07
C LEU A 82 5.25 -7.80 -36.65
N ILE A 83 6.44 -7.88 -37.24
CA ILE A 83 7.36 -9.01 -37.04
C ILE A 83 8.61 -8.64 -36.24
N ASP A 84 9.03 -7.36 -36.25
CA ASP A 84 10.25 -6.93 -35.56
C ASP A 84 10.20 -5.46 -35.12
N LYS A 85 10.90 -5.16 -34.03
CA LYS A 85 11.17 -3.80 -33.53
C LYS A 85 12.62 -3.72 -33.07
N LYS A 86 13.38 -2.80 -33.64
CA LYS A 86 14.78 -2.52 -33.23
C LYS A 86 14.93 -1.09 -32.75
N VAL A 87 15.68 -0.92 -31.66
CA VAL A 87 16.15 0.38 -31.17
C VAL A 87 17.67 0.34 -31.19
N LYS A 88 18.29 1.26 -31.92
CA LYS A 88 19.75 1.40 -31.99
C LYS A 88 20.16 2.78 -31.48
N LYS A 89 21.02 2.83 -30.47
CA LYS A 89 21.65 4.08 -30.03
C LYS A 89 22.58 4.58 -31.15
N LEU A 90 22.43 5.84 -31.56
CA LEU A 90 23.32 6.47 -32.52
C LEU A 90 24.44 7.16 -31.72
N MET A 91 25.64 6.61 -31.76
CA MET A 91 26.83 7.31 -31.25
C MET A 91 27.23 8.39 -32.27
N LYS A 92 27.51 9.62 -31.81
CA LYS A 92 28.19 10.60 -32.66
C LYS A 92 29.65 10.18 -32.83
N THR A 93 30.05 9.81 -34.04
CA THR A 93 31.42 10.01 -34.51
C THR A 93 31.52 11.45 -35.01
N GLU A 94 31.84 12.38 -34.13
CA GLU A 94 32.36 13.69 -34.50
C GLU A 94 33.14 14.26 -33.30
N THR A 95 34.45 14.07 -33.35
CA THR A 95 35.43 15.00 -32.78
C THR A 95 35.04 16.42 -33.18
N TYR A 96 34.82 17.33 -32.23
CA TYR A 96 35.41 18.68 -32.18
C TYR A 96 34.90 19.44 -30.94
N LEU A 97 35.83 20.20 -30.38
CA LEU A 97 35.77 21.00 -29.15
C LEU A 97 34.70 22.11 -29.22
N VAL A 98 33.58 21.97 -28.52
CA VAL A 98 32.82 23.11 -27.98
C VAL A 98 32.11 22.66 -26.69
N ALA A 99 32.46 23.30 -25.58
CA ALA A 99 31.75 23.18 -24.31
C ALA A 99 30.33 23.77 -24.46
N ASP A 100 29.36 23.13 -23.81
CA ASP A 100 28.00 23.64 -23.60
C ASP A 100 26.93 23.32 -24.66
N SER A 101 26.77 22.03 -25.00
CA SER A 101 25.50 21.55 -25.57
C SER A 101 25.04 20.29 -24.86
N GLU A 102 23.84 20.36 -24.27
CA GLU A 102 23.11 19.24 -23.67
C GLU A 102 23.24 17.98 -24.54
N HIS A 103 23.78 16.92 -23.95
CA HIS A 103 24.09 15.68 -24.64
C HIS A 103 22.82 14.86 -24.91
N PHE A 104 22.04 15.26 -25.92
CA PHE A 104 20.88 14.48 -26.34
C PHE A 104 21.30 13.21 -27.09
N VAL A 105 21.21 12.06 -26.41
CA VAL A 105 21.39 10.75 -27.03
C VAL A 105 20.25 10.50 -28.03
N LYS A 106 20.58 10.35 -29.31
CA LYS A 106 19.60 10.00 -30.35
C LYS A 106 19.55 8.49 -30.57
N TYR A 107 18.34 7.98 -30.76
CA TYR A 107 18.05 6.58 -31.06
C TYR A 107 17.41 6.46 -32.44
N MET A 108 17.83 5.46 -33.21
CA MET A 108 17.13 5.01 -34.40
C MET A 108 16.18 3.87 -34.02
N VAL A 109 14.88 4.13 -34.10
CA VAL A 109 13.83 3.13 -33.88
C VAL A 109 13.32 2.66 -35.22
N SER A 110 13.19 1.35 -35.41
CA SER A 110 12.60 0.75 -36.61
C SER A 110 11.57 -0.32 -36.30
N TYR A 111 10.45 -0.31 -37.02
CA TYR A 111 9.53 -1.44 -37.09
C TYR A 111 9.63 -2.13 -38.44
N GLU A 112 9.38 -3.44 -38.42
CA GLU A 112 9.28 -4.28 -39.60
C GLU A 112 7.95 -5.04 -39.59
N ALA A 113 7.32 -5.15 -40.76
CA ALA A 113 6.03 -5.78 -40.92
C ALA A 113 5.92 -6.59 -42.22
N GLU A 114 5.24 -7.72 -42.16
CA GLU A 114 4.73 -8.43 -43.35
C GLU A 114 3.46 -7.72 -43.82
N LEU A 115 3.42 -7.34 -45.09
CA LEU A 115 2.25 -6.75 -45.72
C LEU A 115 1.49 -7.85 -46.46
N ILE A 116 0.20 -8.03 -46.17
CA ILE A 116 -0.53 -9.22 -46.60
C ILE A 116 -1.82 -8.89 -47.34
N LYS A 117 -2.18 -9.78 -48.27
CA LYS A 117 -3.53 -9.86 -48.84
C LYS A 117 -4.44 -10.71 -47.96
N SER A 118 -5.68 -10.27 -47.80
CA SER A 118 -6.72 -11.02 -47.09
C SER A 118 -7.05 -12.30 -47.85
N CYS A 119 -7.39 -13.36 -47.12
CA CYS A 119 -7.83 -14.61 -47.72
C CYS A 119 -9.30 -14.54 -48.15
N GLU A 120 -9.68 -15.34 -49.16
CA GLU A 120 -11.07 -15.57 -49.53
C GLU A 120 -11.80 -16.28 -48.38
N GLY A 121 -12.68 -15.56 -47.68
CA GLY A 121 -13.38 -16.04 -46.47
C GLY A 121 -13.30 -15.11 -45.24
N GLY A 122 -12.59 -13.98 -45.37
CA GLY A 122 -12.40 -13.02 -44.29
C GLY A 122 -11.30 -13.43 -43.32
N ASN A 123 -10.71 -12.45 -42.62
CA ASN A 123 -9.65 -12.69 -41.64
C ASN A 123 -10.21 -13.35 -40.38
N LYS A 124 -10.42 -14.67 -40.41
CA LYS A 124 -10.59 -15.42 -39.17
C LYS A 124 -9.28 -15.32 -38.38
N VAL A 125 -9.36 -14.68 -37.22
CA VAL A 125 -8.26 -14.50 -36.27
C VAL A 125 -7.64 -15.85 -35.97
N GLY A 126 -6.33 -15.99 -36.21
CA GLY A 126 -5.64 -17.24 -35.94
C GLY A 126 -5.24 -17.43 -34.49
N GLU A 127 -4.95 -18.69 -34.12
CA GLU A 127 -4.54 -19.03 -32.76
C GLU A 127 -3.11 -18.55 -32.45
N LYS A 128 -2.30 -18.33 -33.49
CA LYS A 128 -0.91 -17.89 -33.36
C LYS A 128 -0.86 -16.36 -33.31
N ALA A 129 -0.55 -15.81 -32.14
CA ALA A 129 -0.29 -14.38 -31.98
C ALA A 129 0.95 -13.93 -32.79
N THR A 130 0.90 -12.71 -33.32
CA THR A 130 2.08 -12.05 -33.90
C THR A 130 3.10 -11.69 -32.82
N PRO A 131 4.38 -11.53 -33.17
CA PRO A 131 5.40 -11.07 -32.20
C PRO A 131 5.04 -9.73 -31.55
N PHE A 132 4.36 -8.83 -32.27
CA PHE A 132 3.87 -7.57 -31.74
C PHE A 132 2.39 -7.35 -32.08
N ASN A 133 1.63 -6.78 -31.15
CA ASN A 133 0.22 -6.46 -31.33
C ASN A 133 0.01 -5.19 -32.20
N HIS A 134 -1.24 -4.84 -32.49
CA HIS A 134 -1.66 -3.70 -33.31
C HIS A 134 -1.24 -2.35 -32.72
N GLN A 135 -0.91 -2.31 -31.43
CA GLN A 135 -0.35 -1.16 -30.75
C GLN A 135 1.18 -1.12 -30.85
N GLY A 136 1.85 -2.15 -31.36
CA GLY A 136 3.30 -2.23 -31.46
C GLY A 136 4.00 -2.70 -30.17
N TYR A 137 3.27 -3.33 -29.25
CA TYR A 137 3.84 -3.95 -28.05
C TYR A 137 4.18 -5.41 -28.29
N LEU A 138 5.26 -5.89 -27.69
CA LEU A 138 5.71 -7.28 -27.78
C LEU A 138 4.70 -8.21 -27.09
N VAL A 139 4.28 -9.27 -27.77
CA VAL A 139 3.41 -10.30 -27.21
C VAL A 139 4.28 -11.38 -26.56
N LYS A 140 4.29 -11.44 -25.22
CA LYS A 140 4.95 -12.52 -24.48
C LYS A 140 4.08 -13.78 -24.54
N LYS A 141 4.61 -14.88 -25.08
CA LYS A 141 3.91 -16.18 -25.07
C LYS A 141 3.91 -16.74 -23.65
N GLY A 142 2.76 -16.72 -22.99
CA GLY A 142 2.54 -17.54 -21.80
C GLY A 142 2.29 -18.98 -22.23
N TRP A 143 3.06 -19.94 -21.71
CA TRP A 143 2.74 -21.35 -21.83
C TRP A 143 1.53 -21.65 -20.94
N SER A 144 0.37 -21.94 -21.56
CA SER A 144 -0.72 -22.62 -20.87
C SER A 144 -0.83 -24.05 -21.43
N THR A 145 -0.42 -25.02 -20.62
CA THR A 145 -0.76 -26.42 -20.81
C THR A 145 -2.08 -26.68 -20.11
N SER A 146 -3.17 -26.83 -20.86
CA SER A 146 -4.44 -27.32 -20.31
C SER A 146 -4.46 -28.85 -20.36
N ILE A 147 -4.31 -29.48 -19.19
CA ILE A 147 -4.61 -30.89 -18.99
C ILE A 147 -6.08 -30.97 -18.57
N ALA A 148 -6.92 -31.62 -19.37
CA ALA A 148 -8.31 -31.90 -18.99
C ALA A 148 -8.34 -33.05 -17.97
N ILE A 149 -8.35 -32.71 -16.68
CA ILE A 149 -8.61 -33.64 -15.58
C ILE A 149 -10.11 -33.55 -15.27
N GLN A 150 -10.87 -34.63 -15.50
CA GLN A 150 -12.20 -34.75 -14.92
C GLN A 150 -12.05 -34.99 -13.42
N THR A 151 -12.05 -33.88 -12.68
CA THR A 151 -12.05 -33.87 -11.22
C THR A 151 -13.46 -33.53 -10.78
N GLU A 152 -14.06 -34.37 -9.95
CA GLU A 152 -15.25 -33.98 -9.19
C GLU A 152 -14.78 -32.91 -8.19
N VAL A 153 -14.99 -31.64 -8.53
CA VAL A 153 -14.66 -30.52 -7.64
C VAL A 153 -15.76 -30.47 -6.59
N VAL A 154 -15.54 -31.14 -5.46
CA VAL A 154 -16.23 -30.78 -4.22
C VAL A 154 -15.69 -29.42 -3.83
N PHE A 155 -16.39 -28.37 -4.25
CA PHE A 155 -16.10 -27.00 -3.85
C PHE A 155 -16.43 -26.85 -2.37
N SER A 156 -15.48 -27.21 -1.52
CA SER A 156 -15.42 -26.72 -0.16
C SER A 156 -14.69 -25.38 -0.26
N PRO A 157 -15.38 -24.22 -0.22
CA PRO A 157 -14.68 -22.94 -0.17
C PRO A 157 -13.66 -23.02 0.96
N PRO A 158 -12.37 -22.65 0.74
CA PRO A 158 -11.40 -22.68 1.82
C PRO A 158 -12.00 -21.87 2.97
N THR A 159 -12.10 -22.49 4.14
CA THR A 159 -12.55 -21.81 5.36
C THR A 159 -11.68 -20.58 5.50
N LYS A 160 -12.24 -19.40 5.19
CA LYS A 160 -11.51 -18.14 5.28
C LYS A 160 -10.97 -18.08 6.70
N ALA A 161 -9.64 -18.04 6.86
CA ALA A 161 -9.03 -17.86 8.15
C ALA A 161 -9.70 -16.65 8.80
N LYS A 162 -10.23 -16.83 10.01
CA LYS A 162 -11.04 -15.82 10.70
C LYS A 162 -10.48 -15.63 12.09
N LEU A 163 -10.22 -14.37 12.43
CA LEU A 163 -9.84 -14.00 13.79
C LEU A 163 -10.96 -14.33 14.75
N ASN A 164 -10.59 -14.87 15.91
CA ASN A 164 -11.57 -15.16 16.95
C ASN A 164 -11.98 -13.86 17.64
N HIS A 165 -13.14 -13.31 17.27
CA HIS A 165 -13.73 -12.11 17.88
C HIS A 165 -15.12 -12.44 18.46
N PRO A 166 -15.22 -12.83 19.74
CA PRO A 166 -16.49 -13.06 20.42
C PRO A 166 -17.39 -11.82 20.42
N ILE A 167 -18.70 -12.04 20.49
CA ILE A 167 -19.68 -10.96 20.66
C ILE A 167 -19.66 -10.52 22.13
N ILE A 168 -19.37 -9.24 22.36
CA ILE A 168 -19.36 -8.62 23.69
C ILE A 168 -20.58 -7.72 23.81
N THR A 169 -21.37 -7.89 24.87
CA THR A 169 -22.59 -7.10 25.12
C THR A 169 -22.50 -6.27 26.40
N ASN A 170 -21.67 -6.70 27.37
CA ASN A 170 -21.45 -5.97 28.61
C ASN A 170 -20.65 -4.69 28.32
N LYS A 171 -21.16 -3.53 28.74
CA LYS A 171 -20.50 -2.21 28.57
C LYS A 171 -19.93 -1.66 29.89
N GLU A 172 -20.09 -2.38 30.99
CA GLU A 172 -19.76 -1.88 32.32
C GLU A 172 -18.24 -1.70 32.52
N LEU A 173 -17.91 -0.62 33.22
CA LEU A 173 -16.62 -0.39 33.88
C LEU A 173 -16.87 -0.19 35.38
N SER A 174 -16.38 -1.10 36.22
CA SER A 174 -16.49 -0.97 37.68
C SER A 174 -15.33 -1.66 38.41
N LEU A 175 -15.16 -1.34 39.71
CA LEU A 175 -14.17 -2.00 40.56
C LEU A 175 -14.43 -3.51 40.71
N VAL A 176 -15.72 -3.91 40.73
CA VAL A 176 -16.14 -5.30 40.98
C VAL A 176 -16.12 -6.13 39.71
N ASN A 177 -16.74 -5.62 38.63
CA ASN A 177 -16.92 -6.38 37.39
C ASN A 177 -15.81 -6.11 36.36
N GLY A 178 -14.88 -5.20 36.67
CA GLY A 178 -13.80 -4.81 35.78
C GLY A 178 -14.32 -4.10 34.53
N ILE A 179 -13.66 -4.31 33.40
CA ILE A 179 -14.08 -3.78 32.10
C ILE A 179 -14.75 -4.89 31.30
N TYR A 180 -16.02 -4.70 30.93
CA TYR A 180 -16.79 -5.66 30.11
C TYR A 180 -16.81 -7.10 30.69
N GLY A 181 -16.65 -7.24 32.02
CA GLY A 181 -16.56 -8.53 32.70
C GLY A 181 -15.16 -9.15 32.73
N ALA A 182 -14.11 -8.44 32.31
CA ALA A 182 -12.72 -8.80 32.55
C ALA A 182 -12.20 -8.09 33.82
N THR A 183 -11.93 -8.86 34.87
CA THR A 183 -11.52 -8.34 36.19
C THR A 183 -10.01 -8.42 36.40
N ILE A 184 -9.50 -7.52 37.23
CA ILE A 184 -8.11 -7.59 37.72
C ILE A 184 -7.87 -8.97 38.36
N GLY A 185 -6.72 -9.57 38.05
CA GLY A 185 -6.34 -10.91 38.47
C GLY A 185 -6.69 -12.03 37.48
N MET A 186 -7.53 -11.78 36.48
CA MET A 186 -7.81 -12.77 35.42
C MET A 186 -6.55 -13.16 34.65
N SER A 187 -6.44 -14.43 34.27
CA SER A 187 -5.35 -14.89 33.43
C SER A 187 -5.47 -14.40 31.99
N TYR A 188 -4.34 -14.38 31.27
CA TYR A 188 -4.31 -14.04 29.84
C TYR A 188 -5.32 -14.87 29.03
N LYS A 189 -5.31 -16.20 29.23
CA LYS A 189 -6.23 -17.13 28.55
C LYS A 189 -7.71 -16.82 28.84
N GLN A 190 -8.05 -16.44 30.07
CA GLN A 190 -9.43 -16.06 30.43
C GLN A 190 -9.87 -14.78 29.72
N VAL A 191 -8.98 -13.79 29.62
CA VAL A 191 -9.26 -12.54 28.88
C VAL A 191 -9.44 -12.82 27.40
N ILE A 192 -8.55 -13.62 26.78
CA ILE A 192 -8.68 -14.05 25.38
C ILE A 192 -10.01 -14.80 25.14
N GLY A 193 -10.42 -15.66 26.08
CA GLY A 193 -11.71 -16.34 26.00
C GLY A 193 -12.91 -15.38 26.01
N LYS A 194 -12.78 -14.20 26.61
CA LYS A 194 -13.82 -13.17 26.65
C LYS A 194 -13.77 -12.21 25.47
N PHE A 195 -12.59 -11.71 25.15
CA PHE A 195 -12.40 -10.61 24.20
C PHE A 195 -11.95 -11.07 22.81
N GLY A 196 -11.55 -12.33 22.69
CA GLY A 196 -10.96 -12.87 21.48
C GLY A 196 -9.48 -12.55 21.36
N GLU A 197 -8.96 -12.70 20.15
CA GLU A 197 -7.58 -12.33 19.83
C GLU A 197 -7.39 -10.80 19.95
N PRO A 198 -6.24 -10.34 20.47
CA PRO A 198 -5.96 -8.92 20.58
C PRO A 198 -5.59 -8.33 19.20
N SER A 199 -5.81 -7.03 19.05
CA SER A 199 -5.35 -6.27 17.87
C SER A 199 -3.84 -6.00 17.94
N VAL A 200 -3.29 -5.88 19.15
CA VAL A 200 -1.88 -5.58 19.38
C VAL A 200 -1.37 -6.42 20.55
N VAL A 201 -0.14 -6.92 20.45
CA VAL A 201 0.61 -7.52 21.56
C VAL A 201 1.96 -6.84 21.66
N LEU A 202 2.35 -6.36 22.83
CA LEU A 202 3.64 -5.72 23.09
C LEU A 202 4.35 -6.39 24.27
N SER A 203 5.64 -6.62 24.12
CA SER A 203 6.54 -7.26 25.09
C SER A 203 7.72 -6.34 25.47
N MET A 204 7.55 -5.04 25.27
CA MET A 204 8.58 -4.00 25.41
C MET A 204 8.97 -3.64 26.85
N PHE A 205 8.28 -4.18 27.84
CA PHE A 205 8.53 -3.93 29.26
C PHE A 205 8.96 -5.20 30.01
N GLU A 206 9.85 -5.06 30.99
CA GLU A 206 10.35 -6.18 31.77
C GLU A 206 9.22 -6.90 32.54
N GLY A 207 9.04 -8.20 32.28
CA GLY A 207 8.05 -9.02 32.98
C GLY A 207 6.58 -8.66 32.69
N GLU A 208 6.32 -7.82 31.68
CA GLU A 208 4.97 -7.37 31.34
C GLU A 208 4.64 -7.61 29.87
N LEU A 209 3.43 -8.13 29.65
CA LEU A 209 2.80 -8.26 28.35
C LEU A 209 1.64 -7.27 28.26
N ILE A 210 1.62 -6.44 27.24
CA ILE A 210 0.52 -5.52 26.98
C ILE A 210 -0.26 -6.02 25.78
N THR A 211 -1.58 -6.08 25.87
CA THR A 211 -2.45 -6.34 24.72
C THR A 211 -3.42 -5.20 24.47
N GLY A 212 -3.51 -4.78 23.21
CA GLY A 212 -4.47 -3.81 22.73
C GLY A 212 -5.67 -4.49 22.07
N TYR A 213 -6.88 -4.00 22.36
CA TYR A 213 -8.12 -4.37 21.69
C TYR A 213 -8.70 -3.14 21.02
N GLY A 214 -8.68 -3.10 19.68
CA GLY A 214 -8.89 -1.84 18.96
C GLY A 214 -7.80 -0.83 19.29
N ARG A 215 -8.15 0.46 19.30
CA ARG A 215 -7.20 1.57 19.54
C ARG A 215 -7.26 2.13 20.96
N ASN A 216 -8.27 1.72 21.74
CA ASN A 216 -8.65 2.40 22.97
C ASN A 216 -8.76 1.48 24.20
N HIS A 217 -8.29 0.24 24.15
CA HIS A 217 -8.35 -0.67 25.29
C HIS A 217 -7.04 -1.44 25.44
N TRP A 218 -6.26 -1.05 26.45
CA TRP A 218 -4.92 -1.58 26.69
C TRP A 218 -4.90 -2.33 28.01
N LEU A 219 -4.56 -3.61 27.96
CA LEU A 219 -4.56 -4.53 29.10
C LEU A 219 -3.13 -4.97 29.38
N HIS A 220 -2.69 -4.81 30.63
CA HIS A 220 -1.34 -5.15 31.09
C HIS A 220 -1.38 -6.44 31.91
N PHE A 221 -0.47 -7.36 31.61
CA PHE A 221 -0.34 -8.64 32.28
C PHE A 221 1.03 -8.79 32.91
N GLN A 222 1.07 -9.09 34.20
CA GLN A 222 2.29 -9.47 34.93
C GLN A 222 2.06 -10.85 35.56
N ASN A 223 3.03 -11.76 35.43
CA ASN A 223 2.92 -13.14 35.91
C ASN A 223 1.61 -13.84 35.46
N ASN A 224 1.25 -13.65 34.19
CA ASN A 224 0.01 -14.18 33.59
C ASN A 224 -1.27 -13.72 34.31
N LYS A 225 -1.29 -12.53 34.93
CA LYS A 225 -2.47 -11.94 35.55
C LYS A 225 -2.70 -10.53 35.03
N LEU A 226 -3.96 -10.20 34.74
CA LEU A 226 -4.39 -8.86 34.37
C LEU A 226 -4.18 -7.93 35.57
N VAL A 227 -3.25 -6.99 35.46
CA VAL A 227 -2.91 -6.07 36.56
C VAL A 227 -3.38 -4.65 36.31
N LYS A 228 -3.62 -4.28 35.04
CA LYS A 228 -4.09 -2.95 34.67
C LYS A 228 -4.85 -2.96 33.35
N VAL A 229 -5.87 -2.12 33.25
CA VAL A 229 -6.61 -1.81 32.02
C VAL A 229 -6.72 -0.30 31.89
N GLN A 230 -6.46 0.26 30.72
CA GLN A 230 -6.59 1.69 30.47
C GLN A 230 -7.15 2.00 29.08
N SER A 231 -7.84 3.14 28.95
CA SER A 231 -8.40 3.57 27.66
C SER A 231 -7.37 4.17 26.71
N LYS A 232 -6.18 4.52 27.22
CA LYS A 232 -5.12 5.19 26.50
C LYS A 232 -3.77 4.68 26.96
N LEU A 233 -2.90 4.38 26.00
CA LEU A 233 -1.52 3.97 26.25
C LEU A 233 -0.58 5.03 25.67
N SER A 234 -0.04 5.89 26.54
CA SER A 234 0.73 7.08 26.13
C SER A 234 2.03 6.78 25.41
N VAL A 235 2.58 5.58 25.58
CA VAL A 235 3.86 5.19 24.97
C VAL A 235 3.73 4.91 23.47
N ILE A 236 2.53 4.69 22.92
CA ILE A 236 2.34 4.43 21.50
C ILE A 236 2.21 5.75 20.73
N SER A 237 2.95 5.90 19.62
CA SER A 237 2.83 7.07 18.75
C SER A 237 1.50 7.04 17.96
N PRO A 238 0.95 8.21 17.57
CA PRO A 238 -0.25 8.26 16.72
C PRO A 238 -0.09 7.48 15.41
N THR A 239 1.11 7.48 14.83
CA THR A 239 1.45 6.74 13.61
C THR A 239 1.24 5.24 13.82
N LEU A 240 1.83 4.67 14.88
CA LEU A 240 1.68 3.26 15.20
C LEU A 240 0.22 2.91 15.54
N LEU A 241 -0.47 3.78 16.29
CA LEU A 241 -1.88 3.59 16.63
C LEU A 241 -2.79 3.53 15.40
N ASN A 242 -2.49 4.32 14.36
CA ASN A 242 -3.27 4.36 13.14
C ASN A 242 -3.14 3.10 12.28
N MET A 243 -2.07 2.32 12.46
CA MET A 243 -1.88 1.02 11.81
C MET A 243 -2.75 -0.08 12.43
N VAL A 244 -3.25 0.12 13.64
CA VAL A 244 -4.11 -0.85 14.32
C VAL A 244 -5.51 -0.84 13.69
N PRO A 245 -6.04 -1.98 13.20
CA PRO A 245 -7.39 -2.03 12.67
C PRO A 245 -8.43 -1.70 13.73
N LEU A 246 -9.50 -1.02 13.31
CA LEU A 246 -10.64 -0.76 14.18
C LEU A 246 -11.33 -2.08 14.55
N ARG A 247 -11.80 -2.16 15.79
CA ARG A 247 -12.70 -3.21 16.28
C ARG A 247 -13.97 -2.56 16.78
N ASP A 248 -15.07 -2.76 16.05
CA ASP A 248 -16.36 -2.09 16.29
C ASP A 248 -16.75 -1.99 17.76
N PHE A 249 -16.69 -3.10 18.51
CA PHE A 249 -17.04 -3.07 19.93
C PHE A 249 -16.10 -2.16 20.73
N PHE A 250 -14.78 -2.33 20.61
CA PHE A 250 -13.81 -1.57 21.42
C PHE A 250 -13.67 -0.11 20.99
N ASP A 251 -13.84 0.20 19.70
CA ASP A 251 -13.64 1.55 19.18
C ASP A 251 -14.93 2.38 19.07
N GLN A 252 -16.11 1.74 18.96
CA GLN A 252 -17.39 2.45 18.78
C GLN A 252 -18.32 2.32 20.00
N THR A 253 -18.14 1.30 20.85
CA THR A 253 -19.02 1.13 22.02
C THR A 253 -18.47 1.85 23.25
N PRO A 254 -19.23 2.78 23.86
CA PRO A 254 -18.78 3.45 25.06
C PRO A 254 -18.71 2.46 26.23
N TRP A 255 -17.60 2.49 26.96
CA TRP A 255 -17.54 1.96 28.32
C TRP A 255 -18.40 2.82 29.25
N LEU A 256 -19.06 2.18 30.22
CA LEU A 256 -20.03 2.81 31.11
C LEU A 256 -19.66 2.61 32.58
N VAL A 257 -19.30 3.70 33.26
CA VAL A 257 -19.17 3.71 34.71
C VAL A 257 -20.55 3.74 35.34
N ALA A 258 -20.80 2.84 36.29
CA ALA A 258 -22.09 2.66 36.96
C ALA A 258 -23.27 2.51 35.98
N ASN A 259 -23.02 1.92 34.80
CA ASN A 259 -23.98 1.75 33.70
C ASN A 259 -24.67 3.05 33.22
N LYS A 260 -24.10 4.22 33.51
CA LYS A 260 -24.72 5.52 33.21
C LYS A 260 -23.78 6.52 32.54
N VAL A 261 -22.51 6.50 32.94
CA VAL A 261 -21.54 7.54 32.58
C VAL A 261 -20.58 7.01 31.55
N ALA A 262 -20.55 7.65 30.38
CA ALA A 262 -19.62 7.34 29.30
C ALA A 262 -18.53 8.41 29.16
N ARG A 263 -17.56 8.16 28.28
CA ARG A 263 -16.66 9.19 27.74
C ARG A 263 -17.46 10.43 27.29
N GLN A 264 -16.87 11.61 27.49
CA GLN A 264 -17.46 12.94 27.31
C GLN A 264 -18.55 13.35 28.32
N SER A 265 -18.94 12.48 29.26
CA SER A 265 -19.89 12.89 30.32
C SER A 265 -19.30 14.01 31.18
N SER A 266 -20.14 14.96 31.59
CA SER A 266 -19.72 16.06 32.45
C SER A 266 -19.32 15.56 33.84
N PHE A 267 -18.43 16.29 34.51
CA PHE A 267 -18.05 15.95 35.89
C PHE A 267 -19.24 15.92 36.85
N SER A 268 -20.24 16.79 36.65
CA SER A 268 -21.49 16.76 37.41
C SER A 268 -22.28 15.46 37.22
N ALA A 269 -22.40 14.98 35.99
CA ALA A 269 -23.04 13.70 35.69
C ALA A 269 -22.30 12.52 36.36
N VAL A 270 -20.96 12.57 36.38
CA VAL A 270 -20.15 11.55 37.06
C VAL A 270 -20.41 11.54 38.57
N LYS A 271 -20.40 12.72 39.22
CA LYS A 271 -20.72 12.83 40.66
C LYS A 271 -22.10 12.24 40.98
N SER A 272 -23.10 12.62 40.19
CA SER A 272 -24.48 12.16 40.36
C SER A 272 -24.61 10.64 40.20
N ALA A 273 -23.97 10.07 39.18
CA ALA A 273 -24.06 8.64 38.90
C ALA A 273 -23.36 7.77 39.95
N LEU A 274 -22.19 8.22 40.45
CA LEU A 274 -21.45 7.49 41.49
C LEU A 274 -22.14 7.55 42.85
N LYS A 275 -23.02 8.55 43.09
CA LYS A 275 -23.64 8.81 44.40
C LYS A 275 -22.62 8.98 45.54
N MET A 276 -21.46 9.55 45.20
CA MET A 276 -20.33 9.72 46.10
C MET A 276 -19.83 11.17 46.05
N ALA A 277 -19.36 11.68 47.19
CA ALA A 277 -18.68 12.97 47.26
C ALA A 277 -17.25 12.86 46.67
N VAL A 278 -17.15 12.87 45.33
CA VAL A 278 -15.86 12.84 44.63
C VAL A 278 -15.42 14.25 44.23
N GLN A 279 -14.10 14.48 44.27
CA GLN A 279 -13.45 15.71 43.81
C GLN A 279 -12.35 15.39 42.80
N LEU A 280 -12.06 16.36 41.93
CA LEU A 280 -10.89 16.27 41.05
C LEU A 280 -9.63 16.60 41.85
N ASN A 281 -8.59 15.80 41.70
CA ASN A 281 -7.27 16.14 42.21
C ASN A 281 -6.55 17.15 41.30
N ASN A 282 -5.32 17.54 41.65
CA ASN A 282 -4.50 18.48 40.88
C ASN A 282 -4.19 18.00 39.45
N GLN A 283 -4.28 16.69 39.20
CA GLN A 283 -4.10 16.08 37.88
C GLN A 283 -5.43 15.93 37.11
N LYS A 284 -6.53 16.52 37.61
CA LYS A 284 -7.88 16.45 37.04
C LYS A 284 -8.40 15.01 36.98
N LYS A 285 -8.10 14.21 38.01
CA LYS A 285 -8.54 12.83 38.13
C LYS A 285 -9.47 12.64 39.32
N VAL A 286 -10.42 11.72 39.18
CA VAL A 286 -11.16 11.11 40.28
C VAL A 286 -10.53 9.74 40.53
N VAL A 287 -10.15 9.47 41.79
CA VAL A 287 -9.52 8.21 42.20
C VAL A 287 -10.43 7.50 43.19
N ILE A 288 -10.91 6.32 42.82
CA ILE A 288 -11.81 5.49 43.63
C ILE A 288 -11.04 4.24 44.03
N LYS A 289 -10.62 4.16 45.29
CA LYS A 289 -9.88 3.01 45.82
C LYS A 289 -10.86 1.94 46.31
N GLY A 290 -10.77 0.75 45.72
CA GLY A 290 -11.34 -0.47 46.27
C GLY A 290 -10.35 -1.19 47.18
N GLN A 291 -10.72 -2.40 47.62
CA GLN A 291 -9.86 -3.23 48.48
C GLN A 291 -8.61 -3.71 47.72
N GLU A 292 -8.78 -4.22 46.51
CA GLU A 292 -7.68 -4.85 45.73
C GLU A 292 -7.25 -4.04 44.50
N ASN A 293 -8.09 -3.12 44.06
CA ASN A 293 -7.89 -2.35 42.84
C ASN A 293 -8.35 -0.89 43.00
N THR A 294 -7.90 -0.05 42.08
CA THR A 294 -8.21 1.37 42.03
C THR A 294 -8.74 1.73 40.65
N LEU A 295 -9.87 2.43 40.60
CA LEU A 295 -10.45 3.00 39.39
C LEU A 295 -10.11 4.49 39.34
N ILE A 296 -9.48 4.90 38.26
CA ILE A 296 -9.03 6.26 38.00
C ILE A 296 -9.78 6.78 36.77
N LEU A 297 -10.50 7.88 36.93
CA LEU A 297 -11.20 8.57 35.86
C LEU A 297 -10.50 9.90 35.58
N SER A 298 -10.03 10.12 34.35
CA SER A 298 -9.28 11.32 33.97
C SER A 298 -10.16 12.29 33.19
N PHE A 299 -10.08 13.57 33.53
CA PHE A 299 -10.91 14.62 32.94
C PHE A 299 -10.08 15.65 32.18
N ARG A 300 -10.62 16.10 31.05
CA ARG A 300 -10.16 17.29 30.31
C ARG A 300 -11.17 18.41 30.49
N TYR A 301 -10.75 19.65 30.29
CA TYR A 301 -11.64 20.80 30.31
C TYR A 301 -11.66 21.54 28.98
N ARG A 302 -12.77 22.22 28.73
CA ARG A 302 -12.89 23.30 27.75
C ARG A 302 -13.20 24.58 28.51
N THR A 303 -12.61 25.68 28.07
CA THR A 303 -12.92 27.01 28.59
C THR A 303 -14.12 27.54 27.82
N THR A 304 -15.11 28.09 28.51
CA THR A 304 -16.22 28.81 27.88
C THR A 304 -15.88 30.28 27.67
N ASP A 305 -16.74 31.01 26.96
CA ASP A 305 -16.57 32.45 26.71
C ASP A 305 -16.46 33.26 28.01
N ASP A 306 -17.12 32.80 29.09
CA ASP A 306 -17.04 33.38 30.44
C ASP A 306 -15.78 32.97 31.23
N ASN A 307 -14.77 32.40 30.57
CA ASN A 307 -13.55 31.83 31.19
C ASN A 307 -13.81 30.70 32.21
N GLU A 308 -15.00 30.11 32.24
CA GLU A 308 -15.29 28.97 33.11
C GLU A 308 -14.77 27.65 32.53
N LYS A 309 -14.20 26.81 33.39
CA LYS A 309 -13.70 25.48 33.00
C LYS A 309 -14.79 24.44 33.12
N LYS A 310 -15.24 23.89 32.00
CA LYS A 310 -16.17 22.74 31.95
C LYS A 310 -15.40 21.44 31.76
N TYR A 311 -15.44 20.58 32.77
CA TYR A 311 -14.73 19.29 32.78
C TYR A 311 -15.58 18.15 32.24
N PHE A 312 -14.99 17.31 31.40
CA PHE A 312 -15.59 16.12 30.81
C PHE A 312 -14.66 14.92 30.93
N LEU A 313 -15.27 13.74 31.14
CA LEU A 313 -14.59 12.47 31.27
C LEU A 313 -13.91 12.10 29.95
N GLU A 314 -12.60 11.87 29.97
CA GLU A 314 -11.84 11.55 28.77
C GLU A 314 -11.38 10.09 28.76
N ASP A 315 -10.77 9.66 29.85
CA ASP A 315 -10.06 8.38 29.94
C ASP A 315 -10.34 7.66 31.27
N PHE A 316 -10.06 6.36 31.30
CA PHE A 316 -10.04 5.55 32.52
C PHE A 316 -8.76 4.73 32.66
N SER A 317 -8.43 4.39 33.90
CA SER A 317 -7.52 3.29 34.27
C SER A 317 -8.16 2.49 35.40
N LEU A 318 -8.12 1.16 35.32
CA LEU A 318 -8.44 0.25 36.39
C LEU A 318 -7.20 -0.60 36.66
N GLU A 319 -6.63 -0.51 37.85
CA GLU A 319 -5.35 -1.16 38.16
C GLU A 319 -5.37 -1.84 39.53
N SER A 320 -4.60 -2.91 39.66
CA SER A 320 -4.31 -3.53 40.95
C SER A 320 -3.62 -2.52 41.87
N ASN A 321 -3.98 -2.53 43.15
CA ASN A 321 -3.30 -1.72 44.16
C ASN A 321 -1.81 -2.12 44.32
N LEU A 322 -1.42 -3.29 43.81
CA LEU A 322 -0.04 -3.80 43.82
C LEU A 322 0.70 -3.56 42.49
N TYR A 323 0.05 -2.96 41.49
CA TYR A 323 0.67 -2.70 40.19
C TYR A 323 1.89 -1.79 40.36
N LYS A 324 2.99 -2.21 39.73
CA LYS A 324 4.19 -1.40 39.58
C LYS A 324 4.49 -1.31 38.10
N GLU A 325 4.67 -0.09 37.61
CA GLU A 325 5.04 0.14 36.23
C GLU A 325 6.46 -0.42 36.00
N PRO A 326 6.61 -1.39 35.09
CA PRO A 326 7.90 -2.01 34.80
C PRO A 326 8.82 -1.05 34.04
N LYS A 327 10.12 -1.35 34.04
CA LYS A 327 11.08 -0.64 33.21
C LYS A 327 10.96 -1.07 31.76
N PHE A 328 11.30 -0.15 30.87
CA PHE A 328 11.45 -0.44 29.45
C PHE A 328 12.64 -1.40 29.24
N LYS A 329 12.46 -2.40 28.37
CA LYS A 329 13.55 -3.31 27.99
C LYS A 329 14.49 -2.59 27.03
N GLN A 330 15.78 -2.63 27.31
CA GLN A 330 16.78 -2.09 26.39
C GLN A 330 16.80 -2.88 25.08
N GLN A 331 16.77 -2.18 23.95
CA GLN A 331 16.78 -2.76 22.61
C GLN A 331 18.23 -2.89 22.11
N HIS A 332 18.94 -3.91 22.62
CA HIS A 332 20.38 -4.10 22.35
C HIS A 332 20.73 -4.45 20.90
N SER A 333 19.77 -4.82 20.06
CA SER A 333 19.98 -5.29 18.68
C SER A 333 19.79 -4.21 17.60
N ARG A 334 19.46 -2.96 17.96
CA ARG A 334 19.01 -1.95 16.98
C ARG A 334 20.02 -1.66 15.86
N ILE A 335 21.31 -1.53 16.20
CA ILE A 335 22.38 -1.32 15.19
C ILE A 335 22.50 -2.53 14.26
N ALA A 336 22.60 -3.74 14.83
CA ALA A 336 22.70 -4.97 14.06
C ALA A 336 21.49 -5.18 13.14
N GLN A 337 20.28 -4.84 13.61
CA GLN A 337 19.06 -4.87 12.81
C GLN A 337 19.19 -3.95 11.59
N PHE A 338 19.68 -2.72 11.73
CA PHE A 338 19.87 -1.81 10.61
C PHE A 338 20.98 -2.26 9.63
N GLU A 339 22.05 -2.86 10.14
CA GLU A 339 23.07 -3.51 9.29
C GLU A 339 22.47 -4.65 8.46
N THR A 340 21.65 -5.51 9.07
CA THR A 340 20.88 -6.55 8.38
C THR A 340 20.00 -5.95 7.29
N LEU A 341 19.28 -4.85 7.56
CA LEU A 341 18.43 -4.21 6.55
C LEU A 341 19.24 -3.71 5.33
N GLY A 342 20.47 -3.22 5.55
CA GLY A 342 21.37 -2.86 4.45
C GLY A 342 21.74 -4.05 3.56
N LEU A 343 22.02 -5.21 4.16
CA LEU A 343 22.28 -6.45 3.43
C LEU A 343 21.04 -6.92 2.65
N ILE A 344 19.85 -6.81 3.25
CA ILE A 344 18.59 -7.15 2.59
C ILE A 344 18.33 -6.26 1.39
N LEU A 345 18.51 -4.94 1.53
CA LEU A 345 18.37 -4.03 0.40
C LEU A 345 19.38 -4.36 -0.72
N SER A 346 20.63 -4.70 -0.37
CA SER A 346 21.65 -5.11 -1.34
C SER A 346 21.30 -6.41 -2.07
N LYS A 347 20.68 -7.38 -1.40
CA LYS A 347 20.18 -8.61 -2.03
C LYS A 347 19.04 -8.31 -3.01
N LEU A 348 18.08 -7.49 -2.57
CA LEU A 348 16.94 -7.08 -3.40
C LEU A 348 17.39 -6.32 -4.66
N THR A 349 18.38 -5.42 -4.56
CA THR A 349 18.93 -4.71 -5.73
C THR A 349 19.69 -5.62 -6.69
N GLN A 350 20.14 -6.79 -6.24
CA GLN A 350 20.75 -7.84 -7.08
C GLN A 350 19.70 -8.80 -7.69
N GLY A 351 18.42 -8.60 -7.41
CA GLY A 351 17.33 -9.47 -7.87
C GLY A 351 17.22 -10.78 -7.07
N GLU A 352 17.79 -10.83 -5.86
CA GLU A 352 17.66 -11.98 -4.97
C GLU A 352 16.40 -11.91 -4.11
N THR A 353 15.79 -13.07 -3.85
CA THR A 353 14.61 -13.19 -2.99
C THR A 353 14.99 -13.18 -1.51
N VAL A 354 14.16 -12.54 -0.69
CA VAL A 354 14.35 -12.51 0.76
C VAL A 354 13.49 -13.57 1.44
N GLU A 355 14.13 -14.56 2.08
CA GLU A 355 13.43 -15.56 2.87
C GLU A 355 13.03 -15.00 4.24
N LEU A 356 11.73 -14.94 4.52
CA LEU A 356 11.18 -14.41 5.78
C LEU A 356 11.72 -15.12 7.03
N ALA A 357 11.97 -16.42 6.96
CA ALA A 357 12.50 -17.19 8.08
C ALA A 357 13.91 -16.74 8.47
N LEU A 358 14.79 -16.54 7.49
CA LEU A 358 16.15 -16.03 7.70
C LEU A 358 16.13 -14.60 8.21
N LEU A 359 15.27 -13.75 7.63
CA LEU A 359 15.11 -12.37 8.10
C LEU A 359 14.72 -12.32 9.58
N ASN A 360 13.76 -13.13 10.01
CA ASN A 360 13.34 -13.17 11.41
C ASN A 360 14.46 -13.68 12.33
N GLU A 361 15.27 -14.65 11.89
CA GLU A 361 16.42 -15.13 12.65
C GLU A 361 17.47 -14.02 12.86
N GLU A 362 17.76 -13.24 11.82
CA GLU A 362 18.73 -12.15 11.87
C GLU A 362 18.21 -10.94 12.68
N LEU A 363 16.92 -10.62 12.59
CA LEU A 363 16.33 -9.50 13.33
C LEU A 363 16.04 -9.83 14.81
N GLY A 364 15.88 -11.11 15.16
CA GLY A 364 15.56 -11.58 16.51
C GLY A 364 14.06 -11.59 16.82
N ASP A 365 13.71 -11.50 18.10
CA ASP A 365 12.30 -11.48 18.52
C ASP A 365 11.70 -10.06 18.40
N PRO A 366 10.48 -9.91 17.83
CA PRO A 366 9.79 -8.62 17.82
C PRO A 366 9.35 -8.20 19.23
N VAL A 367 9.45 -6.90 19.51
CA VAL A 367 8.95 -6.27 20.75
C VAL A 367 7.44 -6.03 20.72
N GLY A 368 6.81 -6.20 19.56
CA GLY A 368 5.37 -6.16 19.44
C GLY A 368 4.85 -6.65 18.08
N ARG A 369 3.54 -6.87 18.01
CA ARG A 369 2.83 -7.28 16.79
C ARG A 369 1.48 -6.60 16.72
N ILE A 370 1.14 -6.08 15.54
CA ILE A 370 -0.20 -5.62 15.18
C ILE A 370 -0.83 -6.67 14.27
N THR A 371 -1.98 -7.20 14.66
CA THR A 371 -2.75 -8.12 13.83
C THR A 371 -3.64 -7.32 12.88
N ILE A 372 -3.39 -7.45 11.57
CA ILE A 372 -4.14 -6.75 10.52
C ILE A 372 -5.33 -7.59 10.05
N SER A 373 -5.09 -8.88 9.82
CA SER A 373 -6.10 -9.87 9.45
C SER A 373 -5.68 -11.26 9.92
N ALA A 374 -6.49 -12.28 9.63
CA ALA A 374 -6.11 -13.67 9.91
C ALA A 374 -4.89 -14.16 9.11
N THR A 375 -4.49 -13.44 8.07
CA THR A 375 -3.35 -13.79 7.21
C THR A 375 -2.35 -12.65 7.08
N SER A 376 -2.45 -11.60 7.90
CA SER A 376 -1.51 -10.48 7.83
C SER A 376 -1.28 -9.82 9.17
N TYR A 377 -0.05 -9.43 9.42
CA TYR A 377 0.37 -8.76 10.64
C TYR A 377 1.56 -7.83 10.37
N ILE A 378 1.82 -6.93 11.30
CA ILE A 378 3.01 -6.08 11.32
C ILE A 378 3.77 -6.42 12.60
N ASP A 379 5.01 -6.87 12.45
CA ASP A 379 5.95 -7.03 13.55
C ASP A 379 6.68 -5.72 13.82
N ILE A 380 6.86 -5.41 15.09
CA ILE A 380 7.56 -4.23 15.60
C ILE A 380 8.84 -4.75 16.25
N TYR A 381 9.99 -4.44 15.68
CA TYR A 381 11.28 -4.96 16.16
C TYR A 381 11.99 -4.00 17.10
N ASN A 382 11.87 -2.70 16.85
CA ASN A 382 12.46 -1.65 17.67
C ASN A 382 11.61 -0.36 17.59
N SER A 383 12.11 0.76 18.10
CA SER A 383 11.42 2.06 18.07
C SER A 383 11.27 2.71 16.68
N SER A 384 11.83 2.11 15.63
CA SER A 384 11.77 2.60 14.25
C SER A 384 11.39 1.53 13.22
N LEU A 385 11.57 0.24 13.51
CA LEU A 385 11.46 -0.85 12.52
C LEU A 385 10.13 -1.60 12.61
N LEU A 386 9.41 -1.60 11.49
CA LEU A 386 8.23 -2.41 11.22
C LEU A 386 8.48 -3.38 10.07
N VAL A 387 7.98 -4.61 10.20
CA VAL A 387 7.99 -5.63 9.15
C VAL A 387 6.57 -6.13 8.94
N GLU A 388 6.00 -5.87 7.76
CA GLU A 388 4.69 -6.36 7.38
C GLU A 388 4.79 -7.73 6.70
N VAL A 389 3.99 -8.67 7.16
CA VAL A 389 3.87 -10.02 6.59
C VAL A 389 2.44 -10.22 6.09
N LYS A 390 2.31 -10.75 4.87
CA LYS A 390 1.03 -11.12 4.26
C LYS A 390 1.14 -12.55 3.74
N ARG A 391 0.20 -13.41 4.15
CA ARG A 391 0.13 -14.83 3.74
C ARG A 391 1.44 -15.59 3.96
N SER A 392 2.13 -15.30 5.06
CA SER A 392 3.45 -15.84 5.42
C SER A 392 4.60 -15.42 4.52
N GLU A 393 4.42 -14.37 3.71
CA GLU A 393 5.45 -13.78 2.86
C GLU A 393 5.76 -12.35 3.34
N LEU A 394 7.02 -11.93 3.16
CA LEU A 394 7.44 -10.56 3.45
C LEU A 394 6.74 -9.60 2.49
N ALA A 395 5.97 -8.66 3.04
CA ALA A 395 5.23 -7.68 2.23
C ALA A 395 5.91 -6.31 2.23
N SER A 396 6.38 -5.86 3.40
CA SER A 396 7.14 -4.61 3.47
C SER A 396 8.06 -4.52 4.70
N ILE A 397 9.08 -3.69 4.57
CA ILE A 397 9.94 -3.23 5.68
C ILE A 397 9.78 -1.71 5.73
N GLN A 398 9.48 -1.16 6.90
CA GLN A 398 9.25 0.27 7.09
C GLN A 398 10.05 0.79 8.29
N LEU A 399 10.75 1.89 8.06
CA LEU A 399 11.54 2.62 9.04
C LEU A 399 10.91 3.98 9.29
N LEU A 400 10.61 4.28 10.54
CA LEU A 400 9.96 5.50 11.00
C LEU A 400 10.80 6.18 12.08
N GLU A 401 10.71 7.50 12.18
CA GLU A 401 11.40 8.27 13.21
C GLU A 401 11.04 7.80 14.62
N GLU A 402 9.75 7.68 14.94
CA GLU A 402 9.31 7.32 16.29
C GLU A 402 8.02 6.49 16.31
N LEU A 403 8.14 5.23 16.73
CA LEU A 403 7.00 4.33 17.00
C LEU A 403 6.50 4.43 18.44
N PHE A 404 7.38 4.82 19.37
CA PHE A 404 7.10 4.85 20.79
C PHE A 404 7.60 6.14 21.47
N ASN A 405 6.74 6.78 22.25
CA ASN A 405 7.06 7.97 23.06
C ASN A 405 7.62 7.55 24.43
N ILE A 406 8.84 7.01 24.47
CA ILE A 406 9.45 6.51 25.71
C ILE A 406 10.34 7.59 26.31
N LYS A 407 10.02 8.00 27.55
CA LYS A 407 10.90 8.90 28.31
C LYS A 407 12.17 8.16 28.70
N ASP A 408 13.32 8.82 28.53
CA ASP A 408 14.65 8.31 28.91
C ASP A 408 15.15 7.09 28.08
N ASP A 409 14.58 6.85 26.89
CA ASP A 409 15.14 5.88 25.95
C ASP A 409 16.41 6.43 25.30
N ILE A 410 17.57 6.04 25.84
CA ILE A 410 18.89 6.43 25.34
C ILE A 410 19.09 5.94 23.89
N THR A 411 18.40 4.87 23.48
CA THR A 411 18.50 4.33 22.11
C THR A 411 17.69 5.13 21.10
N ALA A 412 16.76 5.99 21.51
CA ALA A 412 15.99 6.85 20.62
C ALA A 412 16.87 7.83 19.80
N ASN A 413 18.09 8.12 20.27
CA ASN A 413 19.02 9.03 19.59
C ASN A 413 19.86 8.39 18.47
N ILE A 414 19.77 7.07 18.27
CA ILE A 414 20.49 6.41 17.18
C ILE A 414 19.63 6.59 15.90
N PRO A 415 20.14 7.23 14.84
CA PRO A 415 19.40 7.33 13.59
C PRO A 415 19.21 5.93 13.00
N TRP A 416 18.02 5.64 12.46
CA TRP A 416 17.86 4.41 11.69
C TRP A 416 18.63 4.48 10.37
N SER A 417 19.01 3.32 9.84
CA SER A 417 19.59 3.21 8.50
C SER A 417 19.04 2.02 7.73
N LEU A 418 19.05 2.17 6.41
CA LEU A 418 18.73 1.15 5.41
C LEU A 418 19.82 1.23 4.33
N GLY A 419 20.90 0.47 4.52
CA GLY A 419 22.09 0.60 3.71
C GLY A 419 22.67 2.02 3.82
N ASP A 420 22.79 2.70 2.68
CA ASP A 420 23.32 4.06 2.60
C ASP A 420 22.28 5.16 2.98
N PHE A 421 21.01 4.80 3.10
CA PHE A 421 19.94 5.74 3.47
C PHE A 421 19.84 5.84 5.00
N VAL A 422 20.22 7.00 5.55
CA VAL A 422 20.30 7.23 7.00
C VAL A 422 19.36 8.36 7.42
N GLN A 423 18.60 8.15 8.49
CA GLN A 423 17.72 9.16 9.07
C GLN A 423 18.44 10.49 9.33
N GLY A 424 17.78 11.60 9.04
CA GLY A 424 18.28 12.96 9.25
C GLY A 424 19.24 13.46 8.17
N LYS A 425 19.59 12.62 7.17
CA LYS A 425 20.33 13.07 5.98
C LYS A 425 19.43 13.82 5.02
N SER A 426 19.96 14.89 4.44
CA SER A 426 19.26 15.65 3.41
C SER A 426 19.21 14.88 2.08
N ILE A 427 18.23 15.20 1.24
CA ILE A 427 18.14 14.66 -0.12
C ILE A 427 19.45 14.86 -0.91
N THR A 428 20.09 16.02 -0.78
CA THR A 428 21.37 16.34 -1.44
C THR A 428 22.53 15.47 -0.97
N GLU A 429 22.57 15.09 0.31
CA GLU A 429 23.58 14.17 0.82
C GLU A 429 23.40 12.73 0.33
N LEU A 430 22.16 12.36 -0.01
CA LEU A 430 21.78 11.02 -0.45
C LEU A 430 21.76 10.87 -1.98
N ASP A 431 21.80 11.98 -2.73
CA ASP A 431 21.74 12.03 -4.19
C ASP A 431 22.70 11.05 -4.89
N ARG A 432 23.92 10.92 -4.35
CA ARG A 432 24.96 10.00 -4.85
C ARG A 432 24.58 8.51 -4.79
N PHE A 433 23.55 8.15 -4.04
CA PHE A 433 23.07 6.77 -3.86
C PHE A 433 21.79 6.50 -4.65
N PHE A 434 21.21 7.52 -5.28
CA PHE A 434 20.05 7.35 -6.14
C PHE A 434 20.50 6.81 -7.50
N PRO A 435 19.76 5.83 -8.06
CA PRO A 435 19.99 5.41 -9.44
C PRO A 435 19.55 6.49 -10.44
N ASP A 436 19.96 6.36 -11.70
CA ASP A 436 19.65 7.35 -12.75
C ASP A 436 18.14 7.48 -13.04
N ASP A 437 17.31 6.51 -12.65
CA ASP A 437 15.90 6.36 -12.98
C ASP A 437 14.93 6.48 -11.79
N ILE A 438 15.21 7.40 -10.86
CA ILE A 438 14.28 7.71 -9.76
C ILE A 438 13.02 8.43 -10.19
N TYR A 439 11.96 8.26 -9.41
CA TYR A 439 10.76 9.10 -9.44
C TYR A 439 10.73 10.02 -8.22
N GLU A 440 10.90 11.32 -8.44
CA GLU A 440 10.85 12.34 -7.40
C GLU A 440 9.51 13.09 -7.45
N LEU A 441 8.83 13.20 -6.31
CA LEU A 441 7.60 13.95 -6.16
C LEU A 441 7.60 14.76 -4.87
N SER A 442 7.83 16.07 -5.00
CA SER A 442 7.88 17.05 -3.90
C SER A 442 8.91 16.67 -2.83
N ASN A 443 8.50 15.92 -1.82
CA ASN A 443 9.28 15.51 -0.66
C ASN A 443 9.41 13.99 -0.57
N THR A 444 9.21 13.29 -1.68
CA THR A 444 9.27 11.83 -1.77
C THR A 444 10.16 11.41 -2.92
N VAL A 445 11.06 10.45 -2.67
CA VAL A 445 11.84 9.78 -3.72
C VAL A 445 11.42 8.32 -3.78
N GLN A 446 11.13 7.83 -4.98
CA GLN A 446 10.79 6.44 -5.25
C GLN A 446 11.84 5.82 -6.17
N ILE A 447 12.30 4.65 -5.76
CA ILE A 447 13.25 3.81 -6.48
C ILE A 447 12.53 2.49 -6.76
N ASP A 448 12.17 2.27 -8.02
CA ASP A 448 11.44 1.09 -8.45
C ASP A 448 12.41 0.06 -9.06
N SER A 449 12.13 -1.21 -8.82
CA SER A 449 12.80 -2.36 -9.44
C SER A 449 11.77 -3.42 -9.83
N ASP A 450 12.23 -4.52 -10.42
CA ASP A 450 11.34 -5.64 -10.75
C ASP A 450 10.82 -6.39 -9.50
N GLU A 451 11.57 -6.36 -8.39
CA GLU A 451 11.29 -7.16 -7.17
C GLU A 451 10.74 -6.33 -6.00
N PHE A 452 11.02 -5.02 -5.98
CA PHE A 452 10.62 -4.13 -4.90
C PHE A 452 10.52 -2.67 -5.33
N GLN A 453 9.87 -1.88 -4.48
CA GLN A 453 9.89 -0.43 -4.50
C GLN A 453 10.39 0.12 -3.16
N LEU A 454 11.43 0.97 -3.22
CA LEU A 454 11.88 1.77 -2.08
C LEU A 454 11.30 3.18 -2.19
N THR A 455 10.54 3.59 -1.18
CA THR A 455 10.04 4.95 -1.02
C THR A 455 10.74 5.63 0.17
N LEU A 456 11.25 6.83 -0.05
CA LEU A 456 11.92 7.67 0.94
C LEU A 456 11.11 8.96 1.10
N TRP A 457 10.76 9.33 2.34
CA TRP A 457 10.05 10.56 2.64
C TRP A 457 10.93 11.55 3.39
N PHE A 458 10.88 12.79 2.94
CA PHE A 458 11.67 13.90 3.41
C PHE A 458 10.78 14.97 4.05
N ASP A 459 11.23 15.54 5.16
CA ASP A 459 10.54 16.64 5.84
C ASP A 459 11.08 17.95 5.28
N ASP A 460 10.18 18.81 4.80
CA ASP A 460 10.51 20.12 4.22
C ASP A 460 10.75 21.21 5.29
N TYR A 461 10.68 20.84 6.58
CA TYR A 461 11.01 21.74 7.69
C TYR A 461 12.42 22.34 7.55
N ASP A 462 12.51 23.66 7.61
CA ASP A 462 13.73 24.47 7.47
C ASP A 462 14.50 24.34 6.13
N ASP A 463 13.81 24.03 5.02
CA ASP A 463 14.39 23.90 3.66
C ASP A 463 15.49 22.82 3.52
N LYS A 464 15.59 21.90 4.49
CA LYS A 464 16.66 20.89 4.52
C LYS A 464 16.28 19.56 3.88
N ASN A 465 14.99 19.30 3.63
CA ASN A 465 14.48 18.04 3.05
C ASN A 465 15.15 16.82 3.71
N ILE A 466 14.89 16.63 5.01
CA ILE A 466 15.57 15.62 5.83
C ILE A 466 14.82 14.28 5.81
N LEU A 467 15.54 13.18 5.60
CA LEU A 467 14.95 11.84 5.57
C LEU A 467 14.41 11.46 6.95
N TYR A 468 13.10 11.20 7.06
CA TYR A 468 12.45 10.80 8.31
C TYR A 468 11.73 9.43 8.24
N GLU A 469 11.40 8.96 7.04
CA GLU A 469 10.78 7.66 6.82
C GLU A 469 11.31 6.96 5.55
N ALA A 470 11.44 5.64 5.61
CA ALA A 470 11.74 4.81 4.47
C ALA A 470 10.85 3.57 4.46
N LYS A 471 10.45 3.11 3.27
CA LYS A 471 9.66 1.89 3.11
C LYS A 471 10.10 1.10 1.88
N VAL A 472 10.43 -0.16 2.09
CA VAL A 472 10.61 -1.16 1.04
C VAL A 472 9.33 -1.96 0.92
N THR A 473 8.69 -1.94 -0.24
CA THR A 473 7.52 -2.78 -0.57
C THR A 473 7.97 -3.87 -1.53
N ILE A 474 7.71 -5.12 -1.20
CA ILE A 474 8.07 -6.30 -2.00
C ILE A 474 6.89 -6.70 -2.88
N TYR A 475 7.15 -7.14 -4.12
CA TYR A 475 6.13 -7.50 -5.11
C TYR A 475 5.76 -8.98 -5.14
#